data_AF-A0A654M634-F1
#
_entry.id   AF-A0A654M634-F1
#
_cell.length_a   1.000
_cell.length_b   1.000
_cell.length_c   1.000
_cell.angle_alpha   90.00
_cell.angle_beta   90.00
_cell.angle_gamma   90.00
#
_symmetry.space_group_name_H-M   'P 1'
#
loop_
_entity.id
_entity.type
_entity.pdbx_description
1 polymer ?
#
loop_
_entity_poly.entity_id
_entity_poly.type
_entity_poly.pdbx_seq_one_letter_code
_entity_poly.pdbx_strand_id
1 'polypeptide(L)'
;MKSNNLIWSWRNARFTAVIAAILVFIIATGHVEAGLSLLLGASPASIMGLPPTLKQRRKIIVIGILIGVFLMLGSFMAQWAIVAIPGMFLLAFGAALLLSRRTIGIVALTICLPIAGVGLSYPGLVNSVPLSLLYIIGSVVAYGWSLCFKEHKQEQPAERPLMSSKQSRNYGLRLGLMAATATTMGFALGFEHIGWLVGAALFVM
;
A
#
# COMPACT_ATOMS: atom_id res chain seq x y z
N MET A 1 -33.76 -3.92 -6.20
CA MET A 1 -32.53 -3.08 -6.32
C MET A 1 -31.67 -3.65 -7.44
N LYS A 2 -31.59 -2.99 -8.61
CA LYS A 2 -30.64 -3.38 -9.67
C LYS A 2 -29.24 -2.96 -9.24
N SER A 3 -28.37 -3.93 -9.01
CA SER A 3 -26.95 -3.77 -8.69
C SER A 3 -26.14 -3.30 -9.91
N ASN A 4 -26.43 -2.09 -10.42
CA ASN A 4 -25.67 -1.47 -11.52
C ASN A 4 -24.41 -0.72 -11.02
N ASN A 5 -23.75 -1.20 -9.97
CA ASN A 5 -22.60 -0.49 -9.38
C ASN A 5 -21.22 -0.96 -9.88
N LEU A 6 -21.17 -1.93 -10.80
CA LEU A 6 -19.93 -2.34 -11.47
C LEU A 6 -19.92 -1.79 -12.89
N ILE A 7 -19.32 -0.61 -13.08
CA ILE A 7 -19.07 -0.04 -14.40
C ILE A 7 -17.82 -0.70 -14.96
N TRP A 8 -18.00 -1.66 -15.87
CA TRP A 8 -16.89 -2.30 -16.56
C TRP A 8 -16.10 -1.29 -17.41
N SER A 9 -14.77 -1.28 -17.27
CA SER A 9 -13.87 -0.42 -18.03
C SER A 9 -12.83 -1.24 -18.78
N TRP A 10 -13.05 -1.43 -20.09
CA TRP A 10 -12.06 -2.06 -20.98
C TRP A 10 -10.71 -1.34 -20.98
N ARG A 11 -10.71 -0.02 -20.71
CA ARG A 11 -9.48 0.77 -20.62
C ARG A 11 -8.64 0.35 -19.41
N ASN A 12 -9.26 0.23 -18.24
CA ASN A 12 -8.57 -0.24 -17.03
C ASN A 12 -8.16 -1.71 -17.14
N ALA A 13 -9.00 -2.54 -17.79
CA ALA A 13 -8.67 -3.93 -18.07
C ALA A 13 -7.41 -4.04 -18.95
N ARG A 14 -7.33 -3.30 -20.07
CA ARG A 14 -6.15 -3.28 -20.95
C ARG A 14 -4.90 -2.72 -20.26
N PHE A 15 -5.06 -1.64 -19.49
CA PHE A 15 -3.98 -1.05 -18.72
C PHE A 15 -3.36 -2.09 -17.76
N THR A 16 -4.21 -2.76 -16.98
CA THR A 16 -3.80 -3.77 -16.01
C THR A 16 -3.25 -5.03 -16.67
N ALA A 17 -3.86 -5.48 -17.78
CA ALA A 17 -3.47 -6.72 -18.47
C ALA A 17 -2.05 -6.65 -19.02
N VAL A 18 -1.62 -5.51 -19.58
CA VAL A 18 -0.26 -5.38 -20.12
C VAL A 18 0.78 -5.31 -19.00
N ILE A 19 0.49 -4.59 -17.91
CA ILE A 19 1.36 -4.60 -16.72
C ILE A 19 1.51 -6.03 -16.20
N ALA A 20 0.40 -6.75 -16.04
CA ALA A 20 0.41 -8.13 -15.60
C ALA A 20 1.21 -9.02 -16.56
N ALA A 21 1.00 -8.89 -17.88
CA ALA A 21 1.70 -9.70 -18.88
C ALA A 21 3.22 -9.51 -18.85
N ILE A 22 3.70 -8.26 -18.77
CA ILE A 22 5.14 -7.96 -18.68
C ILE A 22 5.75 -8.64 -17.45
N LEU A 23 5.06 -8.57 -16.32
CA LEU A 23 5.60 -9.06 -15.06
C LEU A 23 5.47 -10.58 -14.91
N VAL A 24 4.38 -11.17 -15.43
CA VAL A 24 4.22 -12.61 -15.57
C VAL A 24 5.30 -13.19 -16.49
N PHE A 25 5.69 -12.47 -17.55
CA PHE A 25 6.81 -12.89 -18.39
C PHE A 25 8.13 -12.93 -17.61
N ILE A 26 8.42 -11.94 -16.76
CA ILE A 26 9.61 -11.94 -15.88
C ILE A 26 9.58 -13.14 -14.91
N ILE A 27 8.41 -13.48 -14.37
CA ILE A 27 8.26 -14.67 -13.53
C ILE A 27 8.53 -15.94 -14.35
N ALA A 28 7.98 -16.03 -15.55
CA ALA A 28 8.11 -17.19 -16.44
C ALA A 28 9.55 -17.43 -16.90
N THR A 29 10.40 -16.40 -16.96
CA THR A 29 11.84 -16.52 -17.27
C THR A 29 12.68 -16.95 -16.06
N GLY A 30 12.07 -17.24 -14.91
CA GLY A 30 12.74 -17.77 -13.71
C GLY A 30 13.05 -16.72 -12.64
N HIS A 31 12.77 -15.44 -12.88
CA HIS A 31 12.99 -14.37 -11.90
C HIS A 31 11.75 -14.13 -11.01
N VAL A 32 11.35 -15.17 -10.27
CA VAL A 32 10.10 -15.19 -9.49
C VAL A 32 10.04 -14.06 -8.45
N GLU A 33 11.06 -13.90 -7.61
CA GLU A 33 11.08 -12.88 -6.55
C GLU A 33 11.00 -11.46 -7.13
N ALA A 34 11.80 -11.17 -8.17
CA ALA A 34 11.81 -9.88 -8.81
C ALA A 34 10.46 -9.59 -9.49
N GLY A 35 9.91 -10.55 -10.23
CA GLY A 35 8.62 -10.42 -10.91
C GLY A 35 7.45 -10.21 -9.96
N LEU A 36 7.40 -10.96 -8.85
CA LEU A 36 6.39 -10.77 -7.80
C LEU A 36 6.50 -9.40 -7.14
N SER A 37 7.73 -8.95 -6.88
CA SER A 37 7.96 -7.65 -6.24
C SER A 37 7.53 -6.49 -7.14
N LEU A 38 7.86 -6.58 -8.43
CA LEU A 38 7.40 -5.62 -9.43
C LEU A 38 5.87 -5.61 -9.55
N LEU A 39 5.21 -6.79 -9.48
CA LEU A 39 3.75 -6.91 -9.49
C LEU A 39 3.12 -6.20 -8.31
N LEU A 40 3.64 -6.44 -7.10
CA LEU A 40 3.15 -5.79 -5.89
C LEU A 40 3.33 -4.27 -5.97
N GLY A 41 4.46 -3.79 -6.50
CA GLY A 41 4.72 -2.37 -6.73
C GLY A 41 3.78 -1.72 -7.77
N ALA A 42 3.41 -2.47 -8.81
CA ALA A 42 2.49 -1.99 -9.85
C ALA A 42 1.00 -2.14 -9.46
N SER A 43 0.68 -3.00 -8.49
CA SER A 43 -0.70 -3.31 -8.08
C SER A 43 -1.56 -2.11 -7.66
N PRO A 44 -1.05 -1.07 -6.97
CA PRO A 44 -1.88 0.08 -6.60
C PRO A 44 -2.34 0.86 -7.84
N ALA A 45 -1.51 0.91 -8.89
CA ALA A 45 -1.90 1.52 -10.16
C ALA A 45 -3.08 0.77 -10.79
N SER A 46 -3.07 -0.56 -10.69
CA SER A 46 -4.16 -1.42 -11.18
C SER A 46 -5.44 -1.25 -10.36
N ILE A 47 -5.33 -1.15 -9.03
CA ILE A 47 -6.47 -0.94 -8.12
C ILE A 47 -7.11 0.44 -8.33
N MET A 48 -6.29 1.48 -8.45
CA MET A 48 -6.78 2.84 -8.70
C MET A 48 -7.38 3.02 -10.10
N GLY A 49 -7.02 2.14 -11.04
CA GLY A 49 -7.28 2.33 -12.46
C GLY A 49 -6.44 3.45 -13.06
N LEU A 50 -6.56 3.63 -14.38
CA LEU A 50 -5.79 4.62 -15.11
C LEU A 50 -6.29 6.05 -14.77
N PRO A 51 -5.46 6.93 -14.17
CA PRO A 51 -5.89 8.29 -13.88
C PRO A 51 -6.15 9.12 -15.17
N PRO A 52 -7.16 10.01 -15.16
CA PRO A 52 -7.66 10.67 -16.35
C PRO A 52 -6.67 11.67 -16.97
N THR A 53 -5.82 12.29 -16.16
CA THR A 53 -4.87 13.34 -16.58
C THR A 53 -3.43 12.95 -16.29
N LEU A 54 -2.48 13.45 -17.09
CA LEU A 54 -1.05 13.20 -16.91
C LEU A 54 -0.53 13.66 -15.54
N LYS A 55 -1.04 14.80 -15.04
CA LYS A 55 -0.69 15.30 -13.70
C LYS A 55 -1.12 14.33 -12.60
N GLN A 56 -2.28 13.70 -12.74
CA GLN A 56 -2.77 12.73 -11.76
C GLN A 56 -2.09 11.37 -11.87
N ARG A 57 -1.60 10.98 -13.06
CA ARG A 57 -0.81 9.75 -13.23
C ARG A 57 0.46 9.75 -12.38
N ARG A 58 1.04 10.92 -12.07
CA ARG A 58 2.18 11.03 -11.14
C ARG A 58 1.89 10.44 -9.76
N LYS A 59 0.62 10.37 -9.34
CA LYS A 59 0.22 9.72 -8.08
C LYS A 59 0.61 8.23 -8.05
N ILE A 60 0.69 7.56 -9.20
CA ILE A 60 1.15 6.17 -9.30
C ILE A 60 2.56 6.06 -8.69
N ILE A 61 3.50 6.88 -9.18
CA ILE A 61 4.89 6.92 -8.68
C ILE A 61 4.92 7.28 -7.19
N VAL A 62 4.19 8.32 -6.79
CA VAL A 62 4.15 8.75 -5.38
C VAL A 62 3.71 7.61 -4.47
N ILE A 63 2.68 6.85 -4.86
CA ILE A 63 2.22 5.69 -4.10
C ILE A 63 3.27 4.58 -4.09
N GLY A 64 3.93 4.30 -5.21
CA GLY A 64 5.04 3.34 -5.26
C GLY A 64 6.18 3.70 -4.31
N ILE A 65 6.57 4.98 -4.26
CA ILE A 65 7.56 5.50 -3.32
C ILE A 65 7.09 5.32 -1.88
N LEU A 66 5.83 5.68 -1.58
CA LEU A 66 5.28 5.50 -0.24
C LEU A 66 5.29 4.03 0.20
N ILE A 67 4.95 3.09 -0.69
CA ILE A 67 5.02 1.66 -0.39
C ILE A 67 6.46 1.26 -0.06
N GLY A 68 7.43 1.61 -0.90
CA GLY A 68 8.83 1.30 -0.64
C GLY A 68 9.34 1.91 0.68
N VAL A 69 9.03 3.18 0.94
CA VAL A 69 9.45 3.87 2.18
C VAL A 69 8.84 3.23 3.41
N PHE A 70 7.54 2.92 3.41
CA PHE A 70 6.89 2.32 4.57
C PHE A 70 7.29 0.85 4.78
N LEU A 71 7.60 0.12 3.70
CA LEU A 71 8.20 -1.22 3.79
C LEU A 71 9.56 -1.14 4.50
N MET A 72 10.42 -0.21 4.11
CA MET A 72 11.71 0.04 4.78
C MET A 72 11.53 0.49 6.23
N LEU A 73 10.53 1.32 6.51
CA LEU A 73 10.23 1.78 7.87
C LEU A 73 9.85 0.60 8.77
N GLY A 74 8.96 -0.27 8.31
CA GLY A 74 8.61 -1.50 9.01
C GLY A 74 9.83 -2.40 9.24
N SER A 75 10.62 -2.63 8.19
CA SER A 75 11.85 -3.41 8.25
C SER A 75 12.87 -2.86 9.24
N PHE A 76 13.01 -1.54 9.30
CA PHE A 76 13.90 -0.87 10.23
C PHE A 76 13.43 -1.09 11.67
N MET A 77 12.14 -0.89 11.92
CA MET A 77 11.52 -1.10 13.23
C MET A 77 11.63 -2.55 13.70
N ALA A 78 11.60 -3.51 12.77
CA ALA A 78 11.65 -4.94 13.06
C ALA A 78 12.92 -5.38 13.80
N GLN A 79 13.99 -4.58 13.75
CA GLN A 79 15.25 -4.86 14.45
C GLN A 79 15.08 -4.89 15.97
N TRP A 80 14.10 -4.16 16.50
CA TRP A 80 13.87 -4.07 17.94
C TRP A 80 12.38 -4.10 18.26
N ALA A 81 11.93 -5.15 18.95
CA ALA A 81 10.53 -5.28 19.39
C ALA A 81 10.06 -4.06 20.21
N ILE A 82 10.96 -3.51 21.05
CA ILE A 82 10.68 -2.31 21.86
C ILE A 82 10.41 -1.06 21.02
N VAL A 83 10.86 -1.02 19.76
CA VAL A 83 10.58 0.06 18.81
C VAL A 83 9.39 -0.29 17.92
N ALA A 84 9.31 -1.54 17.45
CA ALA A 84 8.26 -1.99 16.55
C ALA A 84 6.86 -1.87 17.14
N ILE A 85 6.66 -2.31 18.39
CA ILE A 85 5.36 -2.32 19.06
C ILE A 85 4.80 -0.88 19.21
N PRO A 86 5.49 0.05 19.90
CA PRO A 86 5.00 1.42 20.01
C PRO A 86 5.01 2.16 18.67
N GLY A 87 5.96 1.88 17.77
CA GLY A 87 5.98 2.51 16.46
C GLY A 87 4.77 2.14 15.61
N MET A 88 4.34 0.88 15.60
CA MET A 88 3.15 0.46 14.86
C MET A 88 1.87 1.05 15.46
N PHE A 89 1.79 1.16 16.80
CA PHE A 89 0.71 1.89 17.46
C PHE A 89 0.64 3.34 16.98
N LEU A 90 1.78 4.05 17.01
CA LEU A 90 1.87 5.46 16.65
C LEU A 90 1.59 5.70 15.16
N LEU A 91 2.07 4.82 14.28
CA LEU A 91 1.77 4.88 12.85
C LEU A 91 0.28 4.70 12.59
N ALA A 92 -0.35 3.71 13.22
CA ALA A 92 -1.79 3.46 13.08
C ALA A 92 -2.63 4.61 13.63
N PHE A 93 -2.32 5.07 14.84
CA PHE A 93 -3.00 6.20 15.47
C PHE A 93 -2.82 7.48 14.65
N GLY A 94 -1.60 7.75 14.19
CA GLY A 94 -1.27 8.92 13.37
C GLY A 94 -1.97 8.90 12.00
N ALA A 95 -2.02 7.75 11.33
CA ALA A 95 -2.75 7.59 10.07
C ALA A 95 -4.25 7.86 10.25
N ALA A 96 -4.84 7.35 11.33
CA ALA A 96 -6.24 7.61 11.66
C ALA A 96 -6.50 9.11 11.94
N LEU A 97 -5.61 9.78 12.68
CA LEU A 97 -5.71 11.23 12.91
C LEU A 97 -5.58 12.03 11.62
N LEU A 98 -4.66 11.63 10.74
CA LEU A 98 -4.45 12.27 9.44
C LEU A 98 -5.70 12.20 8.57
N LEU A 99 -6.43 11.08 8.61
CA LEU A 99 -7.70 10.89 7.90
C LEU A 99 -8.76 11.95 8.27
N SER A 100 -8.80 12.40 9.52
CA SER A 100 -9.75 13.45 9.94
C SER A 100 -9.42 14.85 9.40
N ARG A 101 -8.18 15.05 8.94
CA ARG A 101 -7.68 16.37 8.52
C ARG A 101 -7.46 16.47 7.02
N ARG A 102 -7.08 15.38 6.37
CA ARG A 102 -6.65 15.36 4.97
C ARG A 102 -7.06 14.04 4.30
N THR A 103 -7.50 14.13 3.05
CA THR A 103 -7.85 12.97 2.20
C THR A 103 -6.68 12.00 1.98
N ILE A 104 -5.44 12.49 2.09
CA ILE A 104 -4.24 11.63 2.04
C ILE A 104 -4.15 10.64 3.20
N GLY A 105 -4.86 10.88 4.31
CA GLY A 105 -4.97 9.92 5.40
C GLY A 105 -5.61 8.60 4.99
N ILE A 106 -6.40 8.57 3.90
CA ILE A 106 -6.88 7.32 3.30
C ILE A 106 -5.70 6.47 2.84
N VAL A 107 -4.78 7.07 2.07
CA VAL A 107 -3.57 6.38 1.57
C VAL A 107 -2.71 5.89 2.73
N ALA A 108 -2.57 6.71 3.77
CA ALA A 108 -1.82 6.32 4.96
C ALA A 108 -2.43 5.07 5.63
N LEU A 109 -3.75 5.01 5.77
CA LEU A 109 -4.45 3.88 6.38
C LEU A 109 -4.54 2.64 5.50
N THR A 110 -4.84 2.78 4.22
CA THR A 110 -5.12 1.64 3.34
C THR A 110 -3.88 1.04 2.69
N ILE A 111 -2.81 1.82 2.55
CA ILE A 111 -1.59 1.39 1.86
C ILE A 111 -0.40 1.45 2.82
N CYS A 112 -0.04 2.64 3.31
CA CYS A 112 1.21 2.83 4.02
C CYS A 112 1.30 2.00 5.31
N LEU A 113 0.23 1.99 6.10
CA LEU A 113 0.19 1.32 7.38
C LEU A 113 0.27 -0.22 7.26
N PRO A 114 -0.57 -0.90 6.44
CA PRO A 114 -0.41 -2.34 6.20
C PRO A 114 0.94 -2.72 5.62
N ILE A 115 1.51 -1.91 4.72
CA ILE A 115 2.83 -2.15 4.12
C ILE A 115 3.96 -2.00 5.15
N ALA A 116 3.87 -1.05 6.08
CA ALA A 116 4.78 -1.01 7.23
C ALA A 116 4.64 -2.25 8.11
N GLY A 117 3.42 -2.76 8.28
CA GLY A 117 3.17 -4.07 8.88
C GLY A 117 3.95 -5.16 8.15
N VAL A 118 3.77 -5.32 6.84
CA VAL A 118 4.49 -6.31 6.00
C VAL A 118 6.01 -6.16 6.12
N GLY A 119 6.51 -4.93 6.20
CA GLY A 119 7.93 -4.64 6.39
C GLY A 119 8.55 -5.30 7.63
N LEU A 120 7.75 -5.57 8.67
CA LEU A 120 8.22 -6.27 9.87
C LEU A 120 8.74 -7.69 9.59
N SER A 121 8.36 -8.30 8.47
CA SER A 121 8.86 -9.61 8.03
C SER A 121 10.28 -9.58 7.44
N TYR A 122 10.86 -8.40 7.20
CA TYR A 122 12.15 -8.26 6.54
C TYR A 122 13.12 -7.48 7.42
N PRO A 123 13.67 -8.04 8.51
CA PRO A 123 14.49 -7.29 9.46
C PRO A 123 15.73 -6.68 8.80
N GLY A 124 15.91 -5.37 8.97
CA GLY A 124 17.08 -4.64 8.51
C GLY A 124 17.02 -4.15 7.06
N LEU A 125 17.58 -2.95 6.84
CA LEU A 125 17.51 -2.24 5.56
C LEU A 125 18.18 -2.99 4.40
N VAL A 126 19.18 -3.82 4.69
CA VAL A 126 19.86 -4.65 3.68
C VAL A 126 18.87 -5.55 2.94
N ASN A 127 17.86 -6.08 3.66
CA ASN A 127 16.85 -6.97 3.09
C ASN A 127 15.70 -6.19 2.44
N SER A 128 15.31 -5.04 3.01
CA SER A 128 14.16 -4.29 2.51
C SER A 128 14.46 -3.35 1.36
N VAL A 129 15.69 -2.81 1.24
CA VAL A 129 16.05 -1.85 0.19
C VAL A 129 15.87 -2.45 -1.20
N PRO A 130 16.42 -3.64 -1.53
CA PRO A 130 16.23 -4.24 -2.85
C PRO A 130 14.74 -4.45 -3.18
N LEU A 131 13.97 -4.95 -2.22
CA LEU A 131 12.52 -5.19 -2.37
C LEU A 131 11.76 -3.88 -2.60
N SER A 132 12.09 -2.85 -1.83
CA SER A 132 11.47 -1.52 -1.93
C SER A 132 11.77 -0.85 -3.26
N LEU A 133 13.00 -0.99 -3.76
CA LEU A 133 13.38 -0.49 -5.08
C LEU A 133 12.60 -1.22 -6.18
N LEU A 134 12.43 -2.54 -6.10
CA LEU A 134 11.59 -3.28 -7.04
C LEU A 134 10.14 -2.79 -7.01
N TYR A 135 9.59 -2.49 -5.83
CA TYR A 135 8.22 -1.95 -5.74
C TYR A 135 8.11 -0.58 -6.42
N ILE A 136 9.10 0.30 -6.19
CA ILE A 136 9.17 1.61 -6.83
C ILE A 136 9.31 1.47 -8.35
N ILE A 137 10.17 0.58 -8.83
CA ILE A 137 10.37 0.31 -10.26
C ILE A 137 9.08 -0.21 -10.88
N GLY A 138 8.36 -1.13 -10.22
CA GLY A 138 7.06 -1.62 -10.69
C GLY A 138 6.05 -0.49 -10.89
N SER A 139 6.02 0.47 -9.95
CA SER A 139 5.21 1.67 -10.09
C SER A 139 5.66 2.60 -11.22
N VAL A 140 6.98 2.77 -11.43
CA VAL A 140 7.53 3.54 -12.56
C VAL A 140 7.16 2.90 -13.90
N VAL A 141 7.23 1.56 -14.01
CA VAL A 141 6.80 0.82 -15.20
C VAL A 141 5.31 1.03 -15.45
N ALA A 142 4.48 0.92 -14.41
CA ALA A 142 3.03 1.18 -14.51
C ALA A 142 2.74 2.62 -14.95
N TYR A 143 3.48 3.60 -14.42
CA TYR A 143 3.40 5.00 -14.85
C TYR A 143 3.82 5.15 -16.31
N GLY A 144 4.95 4.58 -16.74
CA GLY A 144 5.40 4.63 -18.13
C GLY A 144 4.35 4.08 -19.09
N TRP A 145 3.79 2.92 -18.77
CA TRP A 145 2.69 2.33 -19.55
C TRP A 145 1.43 3.20 -19.55
N SER A 146 1.14 3.88 -18.44
CA SER A 146 0.00 4.78 -18.35
C SER A 146 0.08 5.93 -19.37
N LEU A 147 1.28 6.38 -19.74
CA LEU A 147 1.50 7.49 -20.69
C LEU A 147 1.05 7.14 -22.12
N CYS A 148 1.00 5.85 -22.47
CA CYS A 148 0.53 5.39 -23.78
C CYS A 148 -0.99 5.62 -23.99
N PHE A 149 -1.74 5.93 -22.94
CA PHE A 149 -3.18 6.15 -23.02
C PHE A 149 -3.53 7.64 -23.10
N LYS A 150 -4.46 7.99 -23.99
CA LYS A 150 -4.99 9.36 -24.09
C LYS A 150 -5.72 9.77 -22.81
N GLU A 151 -5.60 11.05 -22.45
CA GLU A 151 -6.39 11.64 -21.36
C GLU A 151 -7.89 11.45 -21.60
N HIS A 152 -8.67 11.36 -20.53
CA HIS A 152 -10.13 11.27 -20.61
C HIS A 152 -10.78 12.13 -19.55
N LYS A 153 -12.03 12.52 -19.79
CA LYS A 153 -12.83 13.21 -18.78
C LYS A 153 -13.33 12.19 -17.77
N GLN A 154 -13.19 12.50 -16.49
CA GLN A 154 -13.79 11.76 -15.40
C GLN A 154 -14.29 12.79 -14.40
N GLU A 155 -15.55 12.68 -13.99
CA GLU A 155 -16.09 13.52 -12.93
C GLU A 155 -15.37 13.17 -11.63
N GLN A 156 -14.74 14.17 -11.01
CA GLN A 156 -14.14 14.01 -9.69
C GLN A 156 -15.24 14.23 -8.66
N PRO A 157 -15.55 13.23 -7.82
CA PRO A 157 -16.43 13.45 -6.69
C PRO A 157 -15.84 14.53 -5.78
N ALA A 158 -16.69 15.37 -5.20
CA ALA A 158 -16.25 16.36 -4.22
C ALA A 158 -15.59 15.66 -3.02
N GLU A 159 -14.39 16.09 -2.63
CA GLU A 159 -13.72 15.58 -1.44
C GLU A 159 -14.53 15.94 -0.19
N ARG A 160 -15.01 14.93 0.54
CA ARG A 160 -15.65 15.09 1.84
C ARG A 160 -14.82 14.41 2.90
N PRO A 161 -14.59 15.04 4.07
CA PRO A 161 -13.92 14.38 5.18
C PRO A 161 -14.74 13.15 5.61
N LEU A 162 -14.11 11.98 5.58
CA LEU A 162 -14.78 10.70 5.81
C LEU A 162 -15.18 10.49 7.27
N MET A 163 -14.49 11.13 8.22
CA MET A 163 -14.72 10.97 9.66
C MET A 163 -14.57 12.29 10.41
N SER A 164 -15.36 12.47 11.47
CA SER A 164 -15.14 13.54 12.45
C SER A 164 -13.87 13.29 13.27
N SER A 165 -13.32 14.34 13.88
CA SER A 165 -12.11 14.23 14.73
C SER A 165 -12.29 13.26 15.91
N LYS A 166 -13.47 13.23 16.54
CA LYS A 166 -13.76 12.31 17.65
C LYS A 166 -13.82 10.85 17.19
N GLN A 167 -14.46 10.58 16.04
CA GLN A 167 -14.50 9.25 15.44
C GLN A 167 -13.10 8.76 15.06
N SER A 168 -12.32 9.62 14.42
CA SER A 168 -10.94 9.34 14.02
C SER A 168 -10.03 9.01 15.21
N ARG A 169 -10.13 9.76 16.33
CA ARG A 169 -9.36 9.45 17.54
C ARG A 169 -9.73 8.10 18.14
N ASN A 170 -11.03 7.80 18.23
CA ASN A 170 -11.51 6.53 18.76
C ASN A 170 -11.13 5.35 17.87
N TYR A 171 -11.26 5.49 16.55
CA TYR A 171 -10.83 4.49 15.58
C TYR A 171 -9.31 4.29 15.65
N GLY A 172 -8.54 5.39 15.67
CA GLY A 172 -7.08 5.34 15.78
C GLY A 172 -6.59 4.63 17.03
N LEU A 173 -7.26 4.81 18.18
CA LEU A 173 -6.92 4.07 19.40
C LEU A 173 -7.13 2.57 19.22
N ARG A 174 -8.26 2.15 18.64
CA ARG A 174 -8.56 0.73 18.39
C ARG A 174 -7.60 0.12 17.38
N LEU A 175 -7.36 0.83 16.26
CA LEU A 175 -6.44 0.40 15.23
C LEU A 175 -5.00 0.32 15.76
N GLY A 176 -4.57 1.31 16.54
CA GLY A 176 -3.26 1.33 17.19
C GLY A 176 -3.07 0.18 18.17
N LEU A 177 -4.08 -0.09 19.01
CA LEU A 177 -4.03 -1.24 19.92
C LEU A 177 -4.01 -2.56 19.16
N MET A 178 -4.78 -2.69 18.07
CA MET A 178 -4.75 -3.87 17.21
C MET A 178 -3.37 -4.07 16.59
N ALA A 179 -2.77 -3.01 16.04
CA ALA A 179 -1.42 -3.04 15.47
C ALA A 179 -0.39 -3.48 16.53
N ALA A 180 -0.40 -2.84 17.70
CA ALA A 180 0.50 -3.16 18.80
C ALA A 180 0.34 -4.62 19.27
N THR A 181 -0.89 -5.09 19.39
CA THR A 181 -1.21 -6.46 19.83
C THR A 181 -0.71 -7.47 18.80
N ALA A 182 -1.04 -7.27 17.52
CA ALA A 182 -0.59 -8.16 16.44
C ALA A 182 0.95 -8.18 16.35
N THR A 183 1.60 -7.02 16.47
CA THR A 183 3.07 -6.94 16.47
C THR A 183 3.66 -7.66 17.69
N THR A 184 3.08 -7.45 18.87
CA THR A 184 3.51 -8.13 20.11
C THR A 184 3.37 -9.65 19.98
N MET A 185 2.23 -10.13 19.49
CA MET A 185 2.02 -11.57 19.23
C MET A 185 3.03 -12.12 18.22
N GLY A 186 3.32 -11.37 17.15
CA GLY A 186 4.32 -11.76 16.17
C GLY A 186 5.70 -11.97 16.77
N PHE A 187 6.18 -11.02 17.57
CA PHE A 187 7.48 -11.14 18.24
C PHE A 187 7.47 -12.19 19.36
N ALA A 188 6.40 -12.27 20.16
CA ALA A 188 6.33 -13.17 21.30
C ALA A 188 6.19 -14.64 20.89
N LEU A 189 5.48 -14.93 19.81
CA LEU A 189 5.29 -16.29 19.29
C LEU A 189 6.36 -16.72 18.30
N GLY A 190 7.29 -15.82 17.93
CA GLY A 190 8.39 -16.12 17.02
C GLY A 190 7.93 -16.51 15.61
N PHE A 191 6.85 -15.90 15.10
CA PHE A 191 6.40 -16.19 13.73
C PHE A 191 7.47 -15.79 12.71
N GLU A 192 7.74 -16.67 11.73
CA GLU A 192 8.71 -16.40 10.66
C GLU A 192 8.37 -15.14 9.84
N HIS A 193 7.09 -14.81 9.75
CA HIS A 193 6.62 -13.63 9.03
C HIS A 193 5.61 -12.79 9.83
N ILE A 194 6.12 -12.18 10.90
CA ILE A 194 5.40 -11.23 11.76
C ILE A 194 4.57 -10.23 10.95
N GLY A 195 5.12 -9.71 9.86
CA GLY A 195 4.49 -8.67 9.07
C GLY A 195 3.22 -9.09 8.33
N TRP A 196 3.02 -10.38 8.02
CA TRP A 196 1.76 -10.84 7.42
C TRP A 196 0.62 -10.83 8.43
N LEU A 197 0.88 -11.24 9.68
CA LEU A 197 -0.10 -11.16 10.76
C LEU A 197 -0.53 -9.70 10.98
N VAL A 198 0.45 -8.81 11.10
CA VAL A 198 0.21 -7.37 11.34
C VAL A 198 -0.48 -6.73 10.14
N GLY A 199 0.02 -6.96 8.93
CA GLY A 199 -0.57 -6.45 7.69
C GLY A 199 -2.02 -6.91 7.49
N ALA A 200 -2.31 -8.20 7.69
CA ALA A 200 -3.66 -8.74 7.56
C ALA A 200 -4.63 -8.16 8.59
N ALA A 201 -4.20 -8.06 9.86
CA ALA A 201 -4.99 -7.40 10.91
C ALA A 201 -5.35 -5.96 10.54
N LEU A 202 -4.41 -5.23 9.95
CA LEU A 202 -4.59 -3.83 9.54
C LEU A 202 -5.44 -3.68 8.27
N PHE A 203 -5.44 -4.65 7.36
CA PHE A 203 -6.32 -4.63 6.18
C PHE A 203 -7.79 -4.90 6.51
N VAL A 204 -8.08 -5.57 7.63
CA VAL A 204 -9.44 -6.00 8.01
C VAL A 204 -10.17 -4.98 8.91
N MET A 205 -9.44 -4.22 9.72
CA MET A 205 -10.00 -3.29 10.71
C MET A 205 -10.47 -1.95 10.14
#